data_AF-A0A4Q3X4M1-F1
#
_entry.id   AF-A0A4Q3X4M1-F1
#
_cell.length_a   1.000
_cell.length_b   1.000
_cell.length_c   1.000
_cell.angle_alpha   90.00
_cell.angle_beta   90.00
_cell.angle_gamma   90.00
#
_symmetry.space_group_name_H-M   'P 1'
#
loop_
_entity.id
_entity.type
_entity.pdbx_description
1 polymer ?
#
loop_
_entity_poly.entity_id
_entity_poly.type
_entity_poly.pdbx_seq_one_letter_code
_entity_poly.pdbx_strand_id
1 'polypeptide(L)'
;MNNDNLQDNDMQNLELDFNRAFVKGNLKSGMKAIGASSSDLWMIDPASVKIIEGYNVRVHDDVWEERVQALMQSMMDEGYKKDCPISVIVVREGDENVIYLKRGHTRLEAVQRAIKLGAPITAISAVATQTDMSEEDMIADLVLSNNGEKLSPYETAIVCKRLARFVGDSSKIARKLGLSKPYVDDLLLMIDGPFVIREYVRNRVITATFAIEMLKKHGDKQGNLFHLYIS
;
A
#
# COMPACT_ATOMS: atom_id res chain seq x y z
N MET A 1 -30.20 34.28 28.04
CA MET A 1 -29.89 34.62 26.65
C MET A 1 -28.75 35.63 26.68
N ASN A 2 -27.50 35.34 26.35
CA ASN A 2 -26.91 34.20 25.63
C ASN A 2 -25.55 33.91 26.28
N ASN A 3 -25.37 32.66 26.74
CA ASN A 3 -24.11 32.17 27.30
C ASN A 3 -23.48 31.12 26.37
N ASP A 4 -23.70 31.29 25.06
CA ASP A 4 -23.31 30.31 24.02
C ASP A 4 -22.14 30.78 23.15
N ASN A 5 -21.70 32.05 23.25
CA ASN A 5 -20.62 32.60 22.39
C ASN A 5 -19.20 32.49 22.98
N LEU A 6 -19.03 31.99 24.20
CA LEU A 6 -17.70 31.77 24.79
C LEU A 6 -17.14 30.37 24.51
N GLN A 7 -17.98 29.36 24.31
CA GLN A 7 -17.52 27.97 24.11
C GLN A 7 -17.01 27.71 22.68
N ASP A 8 -17.59 28.37 21.67
CA ASP A 8 -17.19 28.15 20.26
C ASP A 8 -15.84 28.79 19.91
N ASN A 9 -15.48 29.90 20.56
CA ASN A 9 -14.21 30.61 20.34
C ASN A 9 -13.03 29.88 21.01
N ASP A 10 -13.26 29.23 22.15
CA ASP A 10 -12.24 28.43 22.85
C ASP A 10 -11.96 27.10 22.14
N MET A 11 -12.94 26.53 21.44
CA MET A 11 -12.79 25.29 20.68
C MET A 11 -11.99 25.49 19.38
N GLN A 12 -12.21 26.61 18.68
CA GLN A 12 -11.46 26.96 17.46
C GLN A 12 -9.99 27.28 17.73
N ASN A 13 -9.65 27.84 18.91
CA ASN A 13 -8.25 28.11 19.28
C ASN A 13 -7.48 26.83 19.66
N LEU A 14 -8.15 25.81 20.20
CA LEU A 14 -7.52 24.52 20.51
C LEU A 14 -7.04 23.78 19.26
N GLU A 15 -7.67 24.01 18.10
CA GLU A 15 -7.36 23.33 16.83
C GLU A 15 -6.06 23.81 16.19
N LEU A 16 -5.58 25.01 16.53
CA LEU A 16 -4.38 25.62 15.92
C LEU A 16 -3.21 25.78 16.89
N ASP A 17 -3.47 25.78 18.21
CA ASP A 17 -2.44 25.88 19.25
C ASP A 17 -1.92 24.50 19.71
N PHE A 18 -1.23 23.76 18.82
CA PHE A 18 -0.37 22.64 19.24
C PHE A 18 0.96 23.16 19.85
N ASN A 19 0.85 24.00 20.89
CA ASN A 19 2.00 24.60 21.59
C ASN A 19 2.35 23.86 22.89
N ARG A 20 2.19 22.52 22.89
CA ARG A 20 2.55 21.69 24.04
C ARG A 20 4.03 21.34 24.02
N ALA A 21 4.80 21.98 24.90
CA ALA A 21 6.18 21.59 25.15
C ALA A 21 6.25 20.19 25.78
N PHE A 22 6.85 19.23 25.05
CA PHE A 22 7.15 17.90 25.60
C PHE A 22 8.54 17.92 26.24
N VAL A 23 8.62 17.61 27.54
CA VAL A 23 9.91 17.35 28.19
C VAL A 23 10.36 15.94 27.83
N LYS A 24 11.58 15.80 27.31
CA LYS A 24 12.13 14.52 26.89
C LYS A 24 12.23 13.53 28.06
N GLY A 25 11.56 12.39 27.95
CA GLY A 25 11.70 11.27 28.89
C GLY A 25 12.79 10.27 28.48
N ASN A 26 13.06 9.31 29.38
CA ASN A 26 13.88 8.15 29.05
C ASN A 26 12.99 7.04 28.45
N LEU A 27 13.19 6.79 27.14
CA LEU A 27 12.40 5.82 26.38
C LEU A 27 12.44 4.42 27.00
N LYS A 28 13.64 3.93 27.37
CA LYS A 28 13.82 2.56 27.87
C LYS A 28 13.12 2.34 29.20
N SER A 29 13.24 3.28 30.14
CA SER A 29 12.55 3.17 31.42
C SER A 29 11.04 3.34 31.26
N GLY A 30 10.59 4.24 30.38
CA GLY A 30 9.17 4.45 30.09
C GLY A 30 8.51 3.19 29.50
N MET A 31 9.12 2.59 28.49
CA MET A 31 8.65 1.33 27.89
C MET A 31 8.64 0.18 28.90
N LYS A 32 9.68 0.08 29.75
CA LYS A 32 9.74 -0.93 30.80
C LYS A 32 8.62 -0.77 31.84
N ALA A 33 8.28 0.46 32.22
CA ALA A 33 7.27 0.73 33.24
C ALA A 33 5.86 0.26 32.84
N ILE A 34 5.57 0.23 31.53
CA ILE A 34 4.31 -0.31 31.00
C ILE A 34 4.39 -1.80 30.61
N GLY A 35 5.50 -2.47 30.94
CA GLY A 35 5.72 -3.88 30.62
C GLY A 35 5.99 -4.16 29.14
N ALA A 36 6.32 -3.15 28.33
CA ALA A 36 6.63 -3.35 26.92
C ALA A 36 8.02 -3.99 26.74
N SER A 37 8.12 -4.90 25.78
CA SER A 37 9.36 -5.51 25.31
C SER A 37 9.73 -5.01 23.91
N SER A 38 11.02 -5.03 23.58
CA SER A 38 11.48 -4.77 22.21
C SER A 38 11.21 -5.99 21.34
N SER A 39 10.58 -5.78 20.20
CA SER A 39 10.61 -6.73 19.08
C SER A 39 11.80 -6.41 18.16
N ASP A 40 12.09 -7.29 17.21
CA ASP A 40 13.22 -7.13 16.31
C ASP A 40 12.95 -6.07 15.23
N LEU A 41 13.79 -5.04 15.23
CA LEU A 41 13.91 -4.05 14.15
C LEU A 41 15.33 -4.16 13.59
N TRP A 42 15.45 -4.67 12.37
CA TRP A 42 16.72 -4.95 11.72
C TRP A 42 17.21 -3.74 10.92
N MET A 43 18.51 -3.50 10.91
CA MET A 43 19.14 -2.56 10.00
C MET A 43 19.84 -3.36 8.91
N ILE A 44 19.34 -3.29 7.68
CA ILE A 44 19.81 -4.11 6.55
C ILE A 44 20.28 -3.25 5.38
N ASP A 45 21.19 -3.79 4.58
CA ASP A 45 21.60 -3.16 3.32
C ASP A 45 20.42 -3.22 2.32
N PRO A 46 19.93 -2.09 1.79
CA PRO A 46 18.85 -2.07 0.80
C PRO A 46 19.17 -2.84 -0.49
N ALA A 47 20.45 -3.07 -0.83
CA ALA A 47 20.85 -3.88 -1.98
C ALA A 47 20.64 -5.39 -1.75
N SER A 48 20.57 -5.84 -0.49
CA SER A 48 20.35 -7.26 -0.15
C SER A 48 18.89 -7.70 -0.25
N VAL A 49 17.95 -6.77 -0.45
CA VAL A 49 16.52 -7.06 -0.51
C VAL A 49 16.09 -7.33 -1.94
N LYS A 50 15.62 -8.54 -2.22
CA LYS A 50 15.08 -8.92 -3.54
C LYS A 50 13.59 -8.57 -3.65
N ILE A 51 13.16 -8.21 -4.85
CA ILE A 51 11.74 -8.03 -5.18
C ILE A 51 11.18 -9.38 -5.66
N ILE A 52 9.99 -9.73 -5.18
CA ILE A 52 9.24 -10.87 -5.71
C ILE A 52 8.57 -10.42 -7.01
N GLU A 53 8.99 -10.98 -8.14
CA GLU A 53 8.49 -10.59 -9.45
C GLU A 53 6.97 -10.77 -9.54
N GLY A 54 6.28 -9.74 -10.03
CA GLY A 54 4.82 -9.71 -10.14
C GLY A 54 4.06 -9.66 -8.80
N TYR A 55 4.71 -9.63 -7.64
CA TYR A 55 4.01 -9.60 -6.35
C TYR A 55 3.27 -8.28 -6.12
N ASN A 56 3.95 -7.15 -6.32
CA ASN A 56 3.34 -5.83 -6.22
C ASN A 56 2.29 -5.64 -7.32
N VAL A 57 1.04 -5.38 -6.93
CA VAL A 57 -0.09 -5.15 -7.85
C VAL A 57 -0.20 -3.70 -8.30
N ARG A 58 0.60 -2.81 -7.73
CA ARG A 58 0.48 -1.37 -8.00
C ARG A 58 0.85 -1.02 -9.43
N VAL A 59 0.10 -0.10 -10.01
CA VAL A 59 0.39 0.44 -11.33
C VAL A 59 1.56 1.42 -11.22
N HIS A 60 2.60 1.21 -12.02
CA HIS A 60 3.75 2.10 -12.10
C HIS A 60 3.46 3.22 -13.11
N ASP A 61 2.63 4.17 -12.66
CA ASP A 61 2.24 5.36 -13.40
C ASP A 61 2.83 6.64 -12.79
N ASP A 62 2.41 7.80 -13.25
CA ASP A 62 2.91 9.10 -12.76
C ASP A 62 2.69 9.29 -11.25
N VAL A 63 1.60 8.75 -10.68
CA VAL A 63 1.32 8.83 -9.22
C VAL A 63 2.30 7.98 -8.43
N TRP A 64 2.68 6.81 -8.96
CA TRP A 64 3.76 6.01 -8.38
C TRP A 64 5.09 6.76 -8.42
N GLU A 65 5.43 7.31 -9.57
CA GLU A 65 6.70 7.99 -9.80
C GLU A 65 6.82 9.24 -8.92
N GLU A 66 5.79 10.10 -8.88
CA GLU A 66 5.73 11.27 -8.00
C GLU A 66 6.00 10.89 -6.53
N ARG A 67 5.44 9.78 -6.08
CA ARG A 67 5.65 9.30 -4.71
C ARG A 67 7.07 8.83 -4.47
N VAL A 68 7.63 8.06 -5.39
CA VAL A 68 9.01 7.59 -5.29
C VAL A 68 9.95 8.79 -5.28
N GLN A 69 9.71 9.79 -6.12
CA GLN A 69 10.47 11.04 -6.16
C GLN A 69 10.36 11.82 -4.84
N ALA A 70 9.16 12.00 -4.30
CA ALA A 70 8.97 12.69 -3.02
C ALA A 70 9.69 11.99 -1.86
N LEU A 71 9.63 10.66 -1.79
CA LEU A 71 10.36 9.87 -0.79
C LEU A 71 11.87 9.96 -1.00
N MET A 72 12.33 9.89 -2.25
CA MET A 72 13.74 9.97 -2.59
C MET A 72 14.31 11.34 -2.17
N GLN A 73 13.61 12.43 -2.49
CA GLN A 73 14.01 13.78 -2.09
C GLN A 73 14.07 13.92 -0.57
N SER A 74 13.05 13.44 0.16
CA SER A 74 13.08 13.42 1.63
C SER A 74 14.27 12.63 2.17
N MET A 75 14.66 11.51 1.54
CA MET A 75 15.82 10.73 1.95
C MET A 75 17.16 11.38 1.60
N MET A 76 17.23 12.19 0.54
CA MET A 76 18.40 13.01 0.23
C MET A 76 18.59 14.12 1.28
N ASP A 77 17.49 14.76 1.70
CA ASP A 77 17.53 15.91 2.60
C ASP A 77 17.67 15.53 4.08
N GLU A 78 16.91 14.51 4.52
CA GLU A 78 16.77 14.14 5.93
C GLU A 78 17.36 12.76 6.27
N GLY A 79 17.76 11.98 5.25
CA GLY A 79 18.14 10.58 5.41
C GLY A 79 16.96 9.63 5.57
N TYR A 80 17.27 8.35 5.81
CA TYR A 80 16.25 7.32 5.99
C TYR A 80 15.62 7.37 7.39
N LYS A 81 14.29 7.49 7.45
CA LYS A 81 13.49 7.49 8.69
C LYS A 81 13.38 6.08 9.28
N LYS A 82 14.12 5.81 10.36
CA LYS A 82 14.21 4.48 11.01
C LYS A 82 12.88 3.98 11.59
N ASP A 83 11.99 4.88 11.96
CA ASP A 83 10.63 4.61 12.44
C ASP A 83 9.64 4.25 11.32
N CYS A 84 10.08 4.30 10.06
CA CYS A 84 9.29 3.92 8.89
C CYS A 84 9.85 2.65 8.21
N PRO A 85 9.91 1.49 8.89
CA PRO A 85 10.56 0.30 8.33
C PRO A 85 9.86 -0.26 7.10
N ILE A 86 10.62 -0.97 6.27
CA ILE A 86 10.05 -1.90 5.28
C ILE A 86 9.69 -3.23 5.96
N SER A 87 8.80 -4.02 5.35
CA SER A 87 8.53 -5.38 5.82
C SER A 87 9.14 -6.39 4.86
N VAL A 88 9.83 -7.38 5.41
CA VAL A 88 10.52 -8.42 4.64
C VAL A 88 10.14 -9.81 5.12
N ILE A 89 10.27 -10.80 4.23
CA ILE A 89 10.23 -12.22 4.56
C ILE A 89 11.57 -12.86 4.22
N VAL A 90 11.91 -13.93 4.93
CA VAL A 90 13.11 -14.73 4.67
C VAL A 90 12.67 -16.04 4.03
N VAL A 91 13.16 -16.30 2.82
CA VAL A 91 12.85 -17.51 2.05
C VAL A 91 14.12 -18.32 1.89
N ARG A 92 14.03 -19.63 2.15
CA ARG A 92 15.16 -20.54 1.92
C ARG A 92 15.21 -20.95 0.46
N GLU A 93 16.29 -20.62 -0.22
CA GLU A 93 16.58 -21.03 -1.61
C GLU A 93 17.82 -21.93 -1.59
N GLY A 94 17.60 -23.25 -1.63
CA GLY A 94 18.68 -24.22 -1.42
C GLY A 94 19.28 -24.11 -0.02
N ASP A 95 20.55 -23.73 0.04
CA ASP A 95 21.32 -23.56 1.28
C ASP A 95 21.40 -22.10 1.75
N GLU A 96 20.84 -21.17 0.99
CA GLU A 96 20.86 -19.74 1.31
C GLU A 96 19.52 -19.24 1.86
N ASN A 97 19.58 -18.24 2.73
CA ASN A 97 18.42 -17.47 3.18
C ASN A 97 18.37 -16.16 2.40
N VAL A 98 17.32 -15.99 1.60
CA VAL A 98 17.12 -14.84 0.73
C VAL A 98 16.05 -13.93 1.33
N ILE A 99 16.35 -12.64 1.39
CA ILE A 99 15.44 -11.62 1.92
C ILE A 99 14.59 -11.08 0.78
N TYR A 100 13.28 -11.29 0.86
CA TYR A 100 12.32 -10.75 -0.09
C TYR A 100 11.51 -9.61 0.51
N LEU A 101 11.27 -8.59 -0.29
CA LEU A 101 10.40 -7.48 0.08
C LEU A 101 8.95 -7.95 0.15
N LYS A 102 8.32 -7.71 1.30
CA LYS A 102 6.87 -7.89 1.48
C LYS A 102 6.13 -6.56 1.35
N ARG A 103 6.60 -5.50 2.01
CA ARG A 103 5.97 -4.17 1.97
C ARG A 103 6.98 -3.04 2.01
N GLY A 104 6.59 -1.90 1.45
CA GLY A 104 7.44 -0.72 1.33
C GLY A 104 8.14 -0.62 -0.03
N HIS A 105 7.50 -1.10 -1.10
CA HIS A 105 8.04 -1.07 -2.47
C HIS A 105 8.51 0.33 -2.90
N THR A 106 7.69 1.37 -2.73
CA THR A 106 8.11 2.75 -3.05
C THR A 106 9.26 3.24 -2.18
N ARG A 107 9.31 2.80 -0.91
CA ARG A 107 10.37 3.19 0.02
C ARG A 107 11.70 2.53 -0.32
N LEU A 108 11.69 1.24 -0.66
CA LEU A 108 12.89 0.55 -1.12
C LEU A 108 13.39 1.13 -2.44
N GLU A 109 12.48 1.39 -3.38
CA GLU A 109 12.84 2.00 -4.66
C GLU A 109 13.42 3.41 -4.47
N ALA A 110 12.77 4.25 -3.67
CA ALA A 110 13.24 5.59 -3.36
C ALA A 110 14.62 5.60 -2.71
N VAL A 111 14.88 4.72 -1.72
CA VAL A 111 16.20 4.67 -1.06
C VAL A 111 17.28 4.19 -2.02
N GLN A 112 16.98 3.21 -2.87
CA GLN A 112 17.92 2.73 -3.87
C GLN A 112 18.26 3.82 -4.90
N ARG A 113 17.26 4.62 -5.32
CA ARG A 113 17.49 5.79 -6.20
C ARG A 113 18.29 6.89 -5.48
N ALA A 114 17.99 7.19 -4.23
CA ALA A 114 18.72 8.19 -3.43
C ALA A 114 20.20 7.80 -3.25
N ILE A 115 20.48 6.53 -2.95
CA ILE A 115 21.86 6.01 -2.83
C ILE A 115 22.61 6.17 -4.16
N LYS A 116 21.97 5.87 -5.29
CA LYS A 116 22.56 6.08 -6.62
C LYS A 116 22.90 7.55 -6.90
N LEU A 117 22.14 8.49 -6.32
CA LEU A 117 22.41 9.93 -6.40
C LEU A 117 23.42 10.44 -5.35
N GLY A 118 23.97 9.55 -4.51
CA GLY A 118 25.01 9.87 -3.55
C GLY A 118 24.54 10.06 -2.10
N ALA A 119 23.29 9.70 -1.77
CA ALA A 119 22.86 9.71 -0.37
C ALA A 119 23.74 8.78 0.49
N PRO A 120 24.23 9.22 1.67
CA PRO A 120 25.09 8.42 2.53
C PRO A 120 24.30 7.39 3.37
N ILE A 121 23.38 6.66 2.74
CA ILE A 121 22.52 5.66 3.39
C ILE A 121 23.14 4.27 3.19
N THR A 122 23.60 3.66 4.27
CA THR A 122 24.22 2.32 4.25
C THR A 122 23.30 1.22 4.77
N ALA A 123 22.26 1.57 5.53
CA ALA A 123 21.32 0.62 6.08
C ALA A 123 19.93 1.26 6.27
N ILE A 124 18.89 0.44 6.06
CA ILE A 124 17.49 0.80 6.28
C ILE A 124 16.85 -0.08 7.34
N SER A 125 15.85 0.44 8.05
CA SER A 125 15.13 -0.36 9.03
C SER A 125 14.13 -1.31 8.34
N ALA A 126 14.11 -2.56 8.79
CA ALA A 126 13.24 -3.62 8.30
C ALA A 126 12.67 -4.43 9.46
N VAL A 127 11.40 -4.80 9.34
CA VAL A 127 10.73 -5.75 10.23
C VAL A 127 10.59 -7.07 9.48
N ALA A 128 11.17 -8.13 10.05
CA ALA A 128 10.97 -9.48 9.55
C ALA A 128 9.57 -9.95 9.97
N THR A 129 8.76 -10.39 9.02
CA THR A 129 7.44 -10.98 9.29
C THR A 129 7.49 -12.50 9.21
N GLN A 130 6.45 -13.15 9.75
CA GLN A 130 6.24 -14.59 9.67
C GLN A 130 6.45 -15.10 8.23
N THR A 131 7.22 -16.19 8.11
CA THR A 131 7.63 -16.81 6.85
C THR A 131 6.70 -17.94 6.42
N ASP A 132 5.78 -18.36 7.29
CA ASP A 132 4.78 -19.41 7.07
C ASP A 132 3.46 -18.89 6.48
N MET A 133 3.53 -17.81 5.70
CA MET A 133 2.38 -17.29 4.96
C MET A 133 2.18 -18.09 3.66
N SER A 134 0.96 -18.57 3.43
CA SER A 134 0.60 -19.15 2.14
C SER A 134 0.62 -18.07 1.03
N GLU A 135 0.68 -18.49 -0.25
CA GLU A 135 0.55 -17.55 -1.37
C GLU A 135 -0.78 -16.78 -1.30
N GLU A 136 -1.85 -17.44 -0.89
CA GLU A 136 -3.17 -16.84 -0.68
C GLU A 136 -3.15 -15.75 0.42
N ASP A 137 -2.39 -15.96 1.50
CA ASP A 137 -2.22 -14.97 2.57
C ASP A 137 -1.33 -13.81 2.15
N MET A 138 -0.27 -14.09 1.41
CA MET A 138 0.61 -13.08 0.82
C MET A 138 -0.14 -12.15 -0.13
N ILE A 139 -1.05 -12.70 -0.95
CA ILE A 139 -1.90 -11.91 -1.85
C ILE A 139 -2.92 -11.09 -1.06
N ALA A 140 -3.57 -11.67 -0.04
CA ALA A 140 -4.55 -10.95 0.78
C ALA A 140 -3.91 -9.80 1.60
N ASP A 141 -2.68 -9.99 2.08
CA ASP A 141 -1.93 -8.98 2.85
C ASP A 141 -1.74 -7.65 2.09
N LEU A 142 -1.70 -7.70 0.75
CA LEU A 142 -1.61 -6.51 -0.11
C LEU A 142 -2.78 -5.54 0.11
N VAL A 143 -3.94 -6.05 0.51
CA VAL A 143 -5.14 -5.24 0.84
C VAL A 143 -5.24 -5.03 2.35
N LEU A 144 -5.12 -6.10 3.13
CA LEU A 144 -5.43 -6.09 4.57
C LEU A 144 -4.46 -5.27 5.41
N SER A 145 -3.16 -5.32 5.08
CA SER A 145 -2.09 -4.75 5.88
C SER A 145 -1.51 -3.47 5.26
N ASN A 146 -2.24 -2.87 4.30
CA ASN A 146 -1.80 -1.67 3.61
C ASN A 146 -2.19 -0.41 4.41
N ASN A 147 -1.35 -0.07 5.39
CA ASN A 147 -1.51 1.13 6.22
C ASN A 147 -1.06 2.43 5.53
N GLY A 148 -0.59 2.34 4.28
CA GLY A 148 -0.20 3.48 3.47
C GLY A 148 -1.36 3.98 2.60
N GLU A 149 -1.05 4.34 1.35
CA GLU A 149 -2.09 4.66 0.38
C GLU A 149 -2.89 3.41 0.04
N LYS A 150 -4.23 3.51 0.01
CA LYS A 150 -5.08 2.40 -0.42
C LYS A 150 -4.78 2.00 -1.87
N LEU A 151 -4.92 0.71 -2.16
CA LEU A 151 -4.89 0.24 -3.54
C LEU A 151 -6.04 0.87 -4.32
N SER A 152 -5.80 1.18 -5.59
CA SER A 152 -6.87 1.59 -6.49
C SER A 152 -7.88 0.45 -6.69
N PRO A 153 -9.10 0.74 -7.16
CA PRO A 153 -10.05 -0.32 -7.52
C PRO A 153 -9.48 -1.29 -8.55
N TYR A 154 -8.69 -0.80 -9.52
CA TYR A 154 -8.02 -1.65 -10.52
C TYR A 154 -7.01 -2.62 -9.88
N GLU A 155 -6.15 -2.10 -8.99
CA GLU A 155 -5.17 -2.91 -8.26
C GLU A 155 -5.86 -3.92 -7.33
N THR A 156 -6.95 -3.51 -6.68
CA THR A 156 -7.77 -4.40 -5.83
C THR A 156 -8.42 -5.50 -6.67
N ALA A 157 -8.86 -5.19 -7.90
CA ALA A 157 -9.42 -6.18 -8.81
C ALA A 157 -8.39 -7.24 -9.23
N ILE A 158 -7.12 -6.85 -9.43
CA ILE A 158 -6.02 -7.81 -9.66
C ILE A 158 -5.87 -8.75 -8.45
N VAL A 159 -5.92 -8.22 -7.23
CA VAL A 159 -5.87 -9.04 -6.00
C VAL A 159 -7.06 -10.02 -5.96
N CYS A 160 -8.28 -9.55 -6.20
CA CYS A 160 -9.47 -10.41 -6.27
C CYS A 160 -9.30 -11.51 -7.33
N LYS A 161 -8.79 -11.18 -8.53
CA LYS A 161 -8.57 -12.15 -9.60
C LYS A 161 -7.53 -13.21 -9.24
N ARG A 162 -6.47 -12.82 -8.53
CA ARG A 162 -5.45 -13.76 -8.01
C ARG A 162 -6.04 -14.69 -6.97
N LEU A 163 -6.80 -14.16 -6.00
CA LEU A 163 -7.47 -14.96 -4.97
C LEU A 163 -8.52 -15.93 -5.52
N ALA A 164 -9.19 -15.57 -6.61
CA ALA A 164 -10.14 -16.45 -7.28
C ALA A 164 -9.55 -17.81 -7.68
N ARG A 165 -8.22 -17.90 -7.91
CA ARG A 165 -7.52 -19.16 -8.19
C ARG A 165 -7.46 -20.12 -7.00
N PHE A 166 -7.56 -19.60 -5.77
CA PHE A 166 -7.46 -20.37 -4.53
C PHE A 166 -8.85 -20.69 -3.96
N VAL A 167 -9.73 -19.70 -3.87
CA VAL A 167 -11.01 -19.84 -3.16
C VAL A 167 -12.24 -19.98 -4.07
N GLY A 168 -12.13 -19.62 -5.36
CA GLY A 168 -13.15 -19.80 -6.41
C GLY A 168 -14.49 -19.06 -6.24
N ASP A 169 -14.78 -18.50 -5.06
CA ASP A 169 -16.06 -17.87 -4.71
C ASP A 169 -15.85 -16.45 -4.19
N SER A 170 -16.53 -15.47 -4.82
CA SER A 170 -16.50 -14.06 -4.42
C SER A 170 -16.86 -13.84 -2.95
N SER A 171 -17.73 -14.66 -2.37
CA SER A 171 -18.14 -14.54 -0.96
C SER A 171 -16.99 -14.85 -0.02
N LYS A 172 -16.15 -15.84 -0.36
CA LYS A 172 -14.93 -16.17 0.40
C LYS A 172 -13.88 -15.07 0.25
N ILE A 173 -13.68 -14.56 -0.98
CA ILE A 173 -12.76 -13.45 -1.26
C ILE A 173 -13.17 -12.21 -0.44
N ALA A 174 -14.45 -11.86 -0.48
CA ALA A 174 -15.02 -10.73 0.25
C ALA A 174 -14.75 -10.82 1.75
N ARG A 175 -15.03 -11.99 2.36
CA ARG A 175 -14.71 -12.23 3.78
C ARG A 175 -13.21 -12.12 4.07
N LYS A 176 -12.36 -12.70 3.22
CA LYS A 176 -10.91 -12.67 3.40
C LYS A 176 -10.34 -11.26 3.32
N LEU A 177 -10.87 -10.43 2.42
CA LEU A 177 -10.40 -9.06 2.20
C LEU A 177 -11.12 -7.99 3.04
N GLY A 178 -12.17 -8.36 3.80
CA GLY A 178 -13.00 -7.40 4.52
C GLY A 178 -13.82 -6.49 3.59
N LEU A 179 -14.19 -6.98 2.40
CA LEU A 179 -14.97 -6.26 1.39
C LEU A 179 -16.40 -6.79 1.32
N SER A 180 -17.29 -6.07 0.63
CA SER A 180 -18.64 -6.58 0.34
C SER A 180 -18.60 -7.53 -0.86
N LYS A 181 -19.43 -8.58 -0.84
CA LYS A 181 -19.55 -9.50 -1.98
C LYS A 181 -19.91 -8.78 -3.29
N PRO A 182 -20.90 -7.86 -3.34
CA PRO A 182 -21.21 -7.13 -4.58
C PRO A 182 -20.02 -6.35 -5.12
N TYR A 183 -19.20 -5.75 -4.25
CA TYR A 183 -18.00 -5.04 -4.70
C TYR A 183 -16.97 -6.00 -5.30
N VAL A 184 -16.76 -7.18 -4.70
CA VAL A 184 -15.86 -8.19 -5.27
C VAL A 184 -16.38 -8.68 -6.63
N ASP A 185 -17.68 -8.94 -6.77
CA ASP A 185 -18.28 -9.32 -8.06
C ASP A 185 -18.05 -8.24 -9.12
N ASP A 186 -18.20 -6.96 -8.76
CA ASP A 186 -17.99 -5.82 -9.65
C ASP A 186 -16.51 -5.69 -10.08
N LEU A 187 -15.58 -5.87 -9.15
CA LEU A 187 -14.15 -5.85 -9.46
C LEU A 187 -13.76 -7.02 -10.39
N LEU A 188 -14.31 -8.21 -10.15
CA LEU A 188 -14.09 -9.38 -11.00
C LEU A 188 -14.68 -9.18 -12.39
N LEU A 189 -15.88 -8.60 -12.51
CA LEU A 189 -16.49 -8.23 -13.78
C LEU A 189 -15.58 -7.27 -14.57
N MET A 190 -15.05 -6.23 -13.92
CA MET A 190 -14.18 -5.25 -14.56
C MET A 190 -12.87 -5.87 -15.07
N ILE A 191 -12.20 -6.67 -14.25
CA ILE A 191 -10.89 -7.25 -14.61
C ILE A 191 -11.01 -8.41 -15.61
N ASP A 192 -12.19 -9.03 -15.73
CA ASP A 192 -12.47 -10.05 -16.75
C ASP A 192 -12.98 -9.45 -18.07
N GLY A 193 -13.45 -8.20 -18.05
CA GLY A 193 -13.94 -7.50 -19.24
C GLY A 193 -12.88 -7.21 -20.32
N PRO A 194 -13.28 -6.59 -21.45
CA PRO A 194 -12.40 -6.28 -22.57
C PRO A 194 -11.15 -5.49 -22.19
N PHE A 195 -10.01 -5.84 -22.82
CA PHE A 195 -8.70 -5.24 -22.57
C PHE A 195 -8.71 -3.70 -22.60
N VAL A 196 -9.39 -3.10 -23.58
CA VAL A 196 -9.47 -1.63 -23.74
C VAL A 196 -10.05 -0.95 -22.51
N ILE A 197 -11.11 -1.52 -21.93
CA ILE A 197 -11.75 -0.97 -20.72
C ILE A 197 -10.79 -1.07 -19.53
N ARG A 198 -10.12 -2.22 -19.39
CA ARG A 198 -9.13 -2.42 -18.32
C ARG A 198 -8.00 -1.42 -18.41
N GLU A 199 -7.48 -1.15 -19.60
CA GLU A 199 -6.43 -0.16 -19.81
C GLU A 199 -6.91 1.26 -19.52
N TYR A 200 -8.14 1.63 -19.88
CA TYR A 200 -8.68 2.94 -19.51
C TYR A 200 -8.84 3.12 -18.00
N VAL A 201 -9.25 2.09 -17.26
CA VAL A 201 -9.30 2.17 -15.79
C VAL A 201 -7.88 2.20 -15.21
N ARG A 202 -6.98 1.34 -15.70
CA ARG A 202 -5.58 1.25 -15.27
C ARG A 202 -4.88 2.59 -15.40
N ASN A 203 -5.05 3.25 -16.54
CA ASN A 203 -4.43 4.53 -16.87
C ASN A 203 -5.26 5.73 -16.36
N ARG A 204 -6.28 5.48 -15.52
CA ARG A 204 -7.17 6.48 -14.92
C ARG A 204 -7.89 7.40 -15.94
N VAL A 205 -8.06 6.95 -17.18
CA VAL A 205 -8.85 7.64 -18.21
C VAL A 205 -10.34 7.63 -17.84
N ILE A 206 -10.81 6.54 -17.24
CA ILE A 206 -12.17 6.41 -16.70
C ILE A 206 -12.13 5.85 -15.27
N THR A 207 -13.19 6.09 -14.50
CA THR A 207 -13.32 5.50 -13.15
C THR A 207 -13.71 4.02 -13.25
N ALA A 208 -13.31 3.23 -12.25
CA ALA A 208 -13.72 1.83 -12.15
C ALA A 208 -15.24 1.69 -12.08
N THR A 209 -15.92 2.55 -11.31
CA THR A 209 -17.37 2.57 -11.20
C THR A 209 -18.04 2.74 -12.56
N PHE A 210 -17.58 3.71 -13.36
CA PHE A 210 -18.13 3.94 -14.70
C PHE A 210 -17.87 2.74 -15.62
N ALA A 211 -16.67 2.15 -15.57
CA ALA A 211 -16.36 0.94 -16.33
C ALA A 211 -17.28 -0.24 -15.96
N ILE A 212 -17.53 -0.46 -14.67
CA ILE A 212 -18.43 -1.50 -14.15
C ILE A 212 -19.86 -1.26 -14.63
N GLU A 213 -20.38 -0.04 -14.55
CA GLU A 213 -21.72 0.32 -15.03
C GLU A 213 -21.87 0.04 -16.52
N MET A 214 -20.87 0.42 -17.32
CA MET A 214 -20.86 0.17 -18.75
C MET A 214 -20.84 -1.32 -19.09
N LEU A 215 -20.03 -2.12 -18.38
CA LEU A 215 -19.97 -3.57 -18.54
C LEU A 215 -21.30 -4.24 -18.20
N LYS A 216 -21.94 -3.83 -17.10
CA LYS A 216 -23.26 -4.34 -16.70
C LYS A 216 -24.35 -4.04 -17.73
N LYS A 217 -24.28 -2.85 -18.36
CA LYS A 217 -25.31 -2.38 -19.31
C LYS A 217 -25.15 -2.98 -20.71
N HIS A 218 -23.92 -3.21 -21.17
CA HIS A 218 -23.64 -3.54 -22.58
C HIS A 218 -23.00 -4.93 -22.81
N GLY A 219 -22.53 -5.60 -21.74
CA GLY A 219 -21.78 -6.86 -21.83
C GLY A 219 -20.46 -6.72 -22.61
N ASP A 220 -19.81 -7.86 -22.91
CA ASP A 220 -18.53 -7.91 -23.66
C ASP A 220 -18.61 -7.38 -25.10
N LYS A 221 -19.82 -7.12 -25.61
CA LYS A 221 -20.04 -7.00 -27.05
C LYS A 221 -19.51 -5.74 -27.71
N GLN A 222 -19.07 -4.70 -26.99
CA GLN A 222 -18.64 -3.46 -27.66
C GLN A 222 -17.44 -2.74 -27.02
N GLY A 223 -16.24 -3.32 -27.12
CA GLY A 223 -14.99 -2.57 -26.92
C GLY A 223 -14.86 -1.34 -27.83
N ASN A 224 -15.52 -1.34 -29.01
CA ASN A 224 -15.47 -0.23 -29.98
C ASN A 224 -16.39 0.96 -29.65
N LEU A 225 -17.46 0.78 -28.85
CA LEU A 225 -18.34 1.89 -28.48
C LEU A 225 -17.62 2.88 -27.53
N PHE A 226 -16.59 2.42 -26.81
CA PHE A 226 -15.84 3.23 -25.84
C PHE A 226 -15.10 4.40 -26.49
N HIS A 227 -14.69 4.29 -27.75
CA HIS A 227 -14.02 5.41 -28.42
C HIS A 227 -14.98 6.58 -28.65
N LEU A 228 -16.28 6.31 -28.92
CA LEU A 228 -17.30 7.34 -29.17
C LEU A 228 -17.77 8.09 -27.91
N TYR A 229 -17.53 7.56 -26.71
CA TYR A 229 -17.96 8.20 -25.46
C TYR A 229 -16.84 8.99 -24.77
N ILE A 230 -15.59 8.86 -25.24
CA ILE A 230 -14.39 9.48 -24.63
C ILE A 230 -13.74 10.51 -25.58
N SER A 231 -14.14 10.56 -26.86
CA SER A 231 -13.84 11.63 -27.81
C SER A 231 -14.80 12.80 -27.70
#